data_AF-A0A1X7UQD3-F1
#
_entry.id   AF-A0A1X7UQD3-F1
#
_cell.length_a   1.000
_cell.length_b   1.000
_cell.length_c   1.000
_cell.angle_alpha   90.00
_cell.angle_beta   90.00
_cell.angle_gamma   90.00
#
_symmetry.space_group_name_H-M   'P 1'
#
loop_
_entity.id
_entity.type
_entity.pdbx_description
1 polymer ?
#
loop_
_entity_poly.entity_id
_entity_poly.type
_entity_poly.pdbx_seq_one_letter_code
_entity_poly.pdbx_strand_id
1 'polypeptide(L)'
;MVLSWIVFVDSCRLISVCGFLICSLTFTWYSFALLICLLGSLYLLDRDKYNVKLLSSDQDLHPQNPYKGHKRVKGEEHLPDNVKNSYTNLILNHVLYDTENCKTLQNFELVKRNTHCTFARTAILWGARDYDTTLTLEANVERSIPALIKFFAVAESLHLDGFVFELPGIEFGMDVESFGKGVYRVLKYISNQDPAGYHCMNKSFVSQIGWSFEFNAVPIFVTTFAPCYPENHSRYAFGAQNAFILLQPMYSFAIHEIGHDTPTTNWSNPQTIRDKIRVAYKENGRPYYIRDTIYYPMAHDVVKPLIEGPGNVVKWWKIDGDDEHGSSSIDDLDDGSQMNEAQRTTDVSGEIRYEETIEEEAKTYMYKSAFMDEKEHKEGNEDKRPE
;
A
#
# COMPACT_ATOMS: atom_id res chain seq x y z
N MET A 1 36.25 6.68 -20.59
CA MET A 1 36.38 5.23 -20.91
C MET A 1 35.20 4.71 -21.73
N VAL A 2 33.95 4.92 -21.32
CA VAL A 2 32.75 4.39 -22.03
C VAL A 2 32.66 4.82 -23.50
N LEU A 3 32.88 6.11 -23.82
CA LEU A 3 32.86 6.59 -25.21
C LEU A 3 33.93 5.93 -26.10
N SER A 4 35.11 5.63 -25.56
CA SER A 4 36.19 4.99 -26.33
C SER A 4 35.89 3.51 -26.61
N TRP A 5 35.12 2.86 -25.75
CA TRP A 5 34.67 1.47 -25.92
C TRP A 5 33.58 1.37 -27.00
N ILE A 6 32.62 2.28 -26.99
CA ILE A 6 31.53 2.33 -27.99
C ILE A 6 32.10 2.51 -29.41
N VAL A 7 33.02 3.47 -29.59
CA VAL A 7 33.65 3.73 -30.90
C VAL A 7 34.45 2.53 -31.40
N PHE A 8 35.09 1.78 -30.49
CA PHE A 8 35.83 0.57 -30.84
C PHE A 8 34.90 -0.56 -31.31
N VAL A 9 33.79 -0.79 -30.60
CA VAL A 9 32.79 -1.80 -30.97
C VAL A 9 32.15 -1.49 -32.32
N ASP A 10 31.82 -0.22 -32.60
CA ASP A 10 31.22 0.19 -33.87
C ASP A 10 32.21 0.06 -35.05
N SER A 11 33.49 0.33 -34.83
CA SER A 11 34.53 0.17 -35.85
C SER A 11 34.73 -1.30 -36.22
N CYS A 12 34.77 -2.21 -35.23
CA CYS A 12 34.86 -3.65 -35.47
C CYS A 12 33.66 -4.18 -36.28
N ARG A 13 32.46 -3.64 -36.05
CA ARG A 13 31.24 -4.02 -36.77
C ARG A 13 31.24 -3.58 -38.22
N LEU A 14 31.65 -2.34 -38.49
CA LEU A 14 31.75 -1.85 -39.85
C LEU A 14 32.72 -2.73 -40.65
N ILE A 15 33.86 -3.10 -40.05
CA ILE A 15 34.83 -4.02 -40.65
C ILE A 15 34.23 -5.40 -40.88
N SER A 16 33.50 -5.97 -39.92
CA SER A 16 32.85 -7.28 -40.07
C SER A 16 31.76 -7.29 -41.14
N VAL A 17 30.94 -6.24 -41.24
CA VAL A 17 29.89 -6.12 -42.26
C VAL A 17 30.50 -5.94 -43.64
N CYS A 18 31.48 -5.06 -43.79
CA CYS A 18 32.18 -4.88 -45.06
C CYS A 18 32.91 -6.17 -45.48
N GLY A 19 33.58 -6.84 -44.54
CA GLY A 19 34.24 -8.13 -44.78
C GLY A 19 33.24 -9.23 -45.19
N PHE A 20 32.10 -9.33 -44.52
CA PHE A 20 31.05 -10.28 -44.88
C PHE A 20 30.48 -10.00 -46.27
N LEU A 21 30.17 -8.74 -46.59
CA LEU A 21 29.62 -8.37 -47.91
C LEU A 21 30.60 -8.62 -49.05
N ILE A 22 31.90 -8.44 -48.82
CA ILE A 22 32.95 -8.75 -49.81
C ILE A 22 33.09 -10.27 -49.99
N CYS A 23 33.03 -11.03 -48.90
CA CYS A 23 33.20 -12.49 -48.93
C CYS A 23 31.92 -13.28 -49.24
N SER A 24 30.73 -12.68 -49.16
CA SER A 24 29.44 -13.38 -49.35
C SER A 24 29.15 -13.78 -50.80
N LEU A 25 29.96 -13.33 -51.75
CA LEU A 25 29.87 -13.75 -53.15
C LEU A 25 30.49 -15.13 -53.41
N THR A 26 31.27 -15.65 -52.46
CA THR A 26 31.82 -17.01 -52.52
C THR A 26 31.61 -17.71 -51.19
N PHE A 27 30.81 -18.77 -51.17
CA PHE A 27 30.51 -19.52 -49.94
C PHE A 27 31.76 -20.28 -49.48
N THR A 28 32.57 -19.64 -48.64
CA THR A 28 33.79 -20.21 -48.05
C THR A 28 33.63 -20.29 -46.53
N TRP A 29 34.45 -21.12 -45.88
CA TRP A 29 34.48 -21.23 -44.41
C TRP A 29 34.72 -19.86 -43.72
N TYR A 30 35.46 -18.96 -44.37
CA TYR A 30 35.68 -17.61 -43.88
C TYR A 30 34.39 -16.78 -43.83
N SER A 31 33.49 -16.93 -44.79
CA SER A 31 32.19 -16.24 -44.80
C SER A 31 31.29 -16.71 -43.65
N PHE A 32 31.38 -17.99 -43.29
CA PHE A 32 30.65 -18.55 -42.13
C PHE A 32 31.22 -18.05 -40.79
N ALA A 33 32.55 -18.03 -40.64
CA ALA A 33 33.19 -17.48 -39.43
C ALA A 33 32.85 -15.99 -39.23
N LEU A 34 32.87 -15.19 -40.30
CA LEU A 34 32.48 -13.77 -40.25
C LEU A 34 31.00 -13.58 -39.87
N LEU A 35 30.10 -14.45 -40.34
CA LEU A 35 28.70 -14.44 -39.95
C LEU A 35 28.51 -14.71 -38.45
N ILE A 36 29.22 -15.70 -37.90
CA ILE A 36 29.17 -15.99 -36.45
C ILE A 36 29.72 -14.81 -35.63
N CYS A 37 30.82 -14.19 -36.05
CA CYS A 37 31.34 -12.98 -35.40
C CYS A 37 30.34 -11.82 -35.45
N LEU A 38 29.67 -11.62 -36.59
CA LEU A 38 28.62 -10.61 -36.73
C LEU A 38 27.45 -10.87 -35.77
N LEU A 39 26.93 -12.10 -35.75
CA LEU A 39 25.83 -12.50 -34.85
C LEU A 39 26.23 -12.37 -33.37
N GLY A 40 27.44 -12.78 -32.99
CA GLY A 40 27.97 -12.59 -31.63
C GLY A 40 28.09 -11.12 -31.25
N SER A 41 28.53 -10.26 -32.18
CA SER A 41 28.60 -8.81 -31.96
C SER A 41 27.22 -8.16 -31.81
N LEU A 42 26.20 -8.68 -32.49
CA LEU A 42 24.81 -8.23 -32.34
C LEU A 42 24.23 -8.64 -30.99
N TYR A 43 24.48 -9.88 -30.56
CA TYR A 43 24.04 -10.41 -29.28
C TYR A 43 24.62 -9.65 -28.08
N LEU A 44 25.91 -9.32 -28.09
CA LEU A 44 26.55 -8.57 -27.01
C LEU A 44 25.97 -7.16 -26.83
N LEU A 45 25.46 -6.55 -27.90
CA LEU A 45 24.90 -5.21 -27.84
C LEU A 45 23.42 -5.19 -27.44
N ASP A 46 22.70 -6.29 -27.64
CA ASP A 46 21.38 -6.45 -27.05
C ASP A 46 21.47 -6.60 -25.52
N ARG A 47 22.56 -7.24 -25.05
CA ARG A 47 22.90 -7.32 -23.62
C ARG A 47 23.26 -5.95 -23.04
N ASP A 48 24.01 -5.12 -23.76
CA ASP A 48 24.32 -3.74 -23.32
C ASP A 48 23.09 -2.83 -23.39
N LYS A 49 22.19 -2.99 -24.37
CA LYS A 49 20.88 -2.33 -24.32
C LYS A 49 20.08 -2.75 -23.10
N TYR A 50 20.10 -4.02 -22.70
CA TYR A 50 19.46 -4.48 -21.47
C TYR A 50 20.08 -3.85 -20.21
N ASN A 51 21.41 -3.78 -20.13
CA ASN A 51 22.11 -3.20 -18.97
C ASN A 51 21.99 -1.67 -18.91
N VAL A 52 22.01 -0.99 -20.06
CA VAL A 52 21.78 0.47 -20.13
C VAL A 52 20.33 0.80 -19.83
N LYS A 53 19.35 -0.01 -20.26
CA LYS A 53 17.95 0.16 -19.85
C LYS A 53 17.77 -0.08 -18.35
N LEU A 54 18.54 -0.99 -17.75
CA LEU A 54 18.56 -1.20 -16.30
C LEU A 54 19.11 0.02 -15.53
N LEU A 55 20.05 0.77 -16.11
CA LEU A 55 20.70 1.92 -15.49
C LEU A 55 20.07 3.28 -15.84
N SER A 56 19.44 3.41 -17.01
CA SER A 56 18.75 4.63 -17.45
C SER A 56 17.26 4.61 -17.16
N SER A 57 16.68 3.44 -16.84
CA SER A 57 15.32 3.38 -16.28
C SER A 57 15.23 4.04 -14.91
N ASP A 58 16.32 4.29 -14.20
CA ASP A 58 16.28 4.94 -12.88
C ASP A 58 16.11 6.47 -12.94
N GLN A 59 16.25 7.11 -14.11
CA GLN A 59 16.18 8.59 -14.22
C GLN A 59 14.96 9.14 -14.98
N ASP A 60 14.25 8.33 -15.77
CA ASP A 60 12.97 8.72 -16.40
C ASP A 60 11.73 8.11 -15.72
N LEU A 61 11.93 7.40 -14.60
CA LEU A 61 10.85 7.09 -13.65
C LEU A 61 10.51 8.37 -12.87
N HIS A 62 9.81 9.31 -13.50
CA HIS A 62 8.68 9.88 -12.78
C HIS A 62 7.71 8.70 -12.67
N PRO A 63 7.62 7.99 -11.53
CA PRO A 63 6.77 6.83 -11.48
C PRO A 63 5.38 7.42 -11.64
N GLN A 64 4.72 7.08 -12.74
CA GLN A 64 3.30 7.33 -12.83
C GLN A 64 2.73 6.70 -11.58
N ASN A 65 2.11 7.54 -10.75
CA ASN A 65 1.46 7.13 -9.52
C ASN A 65 0.82 5.74 -9.75
N PRO A 66 1.13 4.69 -8.97
CA PRO A 66 0.66 3.32 -9.21
C PRO A 66 -0.88 3.24 -9.23
N TYR A 67 -1.57 4.24 -8.68
CA TYR A 67 -3.03 4.36 -8.73
C TYR A 67 -3.55 5.03 -10.03
N LYS A 68 -2.69 5.71 -10.79
CA LYS A 68 -2.99 6.39 -12.05
C LYS A 68 -2.90 5.40 -13.22
N GLY A 69 -3.78 4.40 -13.23
CA GLY A 69 -3.76 3.39 -14.29
C GLY A 69 -4.52 2.09 -14.03
N HIS A 70 -5.09 1.87 -12.84
CA HIS A 70 -6.03 0.78 -12.65
C HIS A 70 -7.26 1.03 -13.53
N LYS A 71 -7.26 0.35 -14.69
CA LYS A 71 -8.43 0.25 -15.55
C LYS A 71 -9.53 -0.31 -14.67
N ARG A 72 -10.57 0.48 -14.42
CA ARG A 72 -11.82 0.01 -13.81
C ARG A 72 -12.15 -1.35 -14.40
N VAL A 73 -12.44 -2.33 -13.54
CA VAL A 73 -12.92 -3.64 -13.96
C VAL A 73 -14.05 -3.39 -14.94
N LYS A 74 -13.88 -3.86 -16.18
CA LYS A 74 -14.79 -3.62 -17.32
C LYS A 74 -16.18 -4.27 -17.16
N GLY A 75 -16.53 -4.71 -15.95
CA GLY A 75 -17.82 -5.32 -15.60
C GLY A 75 -18.82 -4.37 -14.94
N GLU A 76 -18.44 -3.15 -14.54
CA GLU A 76 -19.38 -2.14 -14.01
C GLU A 76 -20.00 -1.25 -15.11
N GLU A 77 -19.88 -1.65 -16.39
CA GLU A 77 -20.47 -0.91 -17.50
C GLU A 77 -21.99 -1.16 -17.57
N HIS A 78 -22.76 -0.11 -17.24
CA HIS A 78 -24.19 0.12 -17.49
C HIS A 78 -25.17 0.00 -16.32
N LEU A 79 -24.87 0.62 -15.18
CA LEU A 79 -25.96 1.29 -14.46
C LEU A 79 -26.24 2.63 -15.16
N PRO A 80 -27.45 2.85 -15.70
CA PRO A 80 -27.83 4.16 -16.23
C PRO A 80 -27.61 5.27 -15.19
N ASP A 81 -27.15 6.45 -15.62
CA ASP A 81 -26.81 7.55 -14.70
C ASP A 81 -27.96 7.92 -13.77
N ASN A 82 -29.22 7.83 -14.22
CA ASN A 82 -30.39 8.08 -13.38
C ASN A 82 -30.55 7.04 -12.25
N VAL A 83 -30.19 5.78 -12.51
CA VAL A 83 -30.22 4.71 -11.51
C VAL A 83 -29.07 4.91 -10.52
N LYS A 84 -27.87 5.20 -11.02
CA LYS A 84 -26.71 5.54 -10.18
C LYS A 84 -27.02 6.72 -9.28
N ASN A 85 -27.55 7.80 -9.84
CA ASN A 85 -27.96 9.00 -9.09
C ASN A 85 -29.08 8.70 -8.09
N SER A 86 -30.03 7.83 -8.42
CA SER A 86 -31.11 7.41 -7.49
C SER A 86 -30.55 6.64 -6.29
N TYR A 87 -29.69 5.65 -6.52
CA TYR A 87 -29.03 4.90 -5.44
C TYR A 87 -28.11 5.79 -4.62
N THR A 88 -27.32 6.65 -5.28
CA THR A 88 -26.52 7.66 -4.58
C THR A 88 -27.42 8.51 -3.70
N ASN A 89 -28.51 9.08 -4.21
CA ASN A 89 -29.43 9.89 -3.41
C ASN A 89 -30.08 9.13 -2.25
N LEU A 90 -30.46 7.86 -2.45
CA LEU A 90 -30.98 7.00 -1.38
C LEU A 90 -29.93 6.78 -0.29
N ILE A 91 -28.68 6.48 -0.66
CA ILE A 91 -27.54 6.36 0.27
C ILE A 91 -27.25 7.70 0.96
N LEU A 92 -27.28 8.80 0.20
CA LEU A 92 -27.04 10.16 0.71
C LEU A 92 -28.06 10.52 1.79
N ASN A 93 -29.34 10.18 1.57
CA ASN A 93 -30.45 10.41 2.50
C ASN A 93 -30.48 9.42 3.68
N HIS A 94 -29.73 8.32 3.61
CA HIS A 94 -29.70 7.32 4.69
C HIS A 94 -28.71 7.66 5.81
N VAL A 95 -27.78 8.60 5.57
CA VAL A 95 -26.87 9.08 6.62
C VAL A 95 -27.59 10.16 7.44
N LEU A 96 -27.95 9.79 8.67
CA LEU A 96 -28.86 10.54 9.53
C LEU A 96 -28.21 11.70 10.31
N TYR A 97 -26.95 12.03 10.03
CA TYR A 97 -26.25 13.13 10.68
C TYR A 97 -25.31 13.86 9.72
N ASP A 98 -24.98 15.10 10.08
CA ASP A 98 -24.05 15.93 9.34
C ASP A 98 -22.61 15.49 9.66
N THR A 99 -21.96 14.82 8.71
CA THR A 99 -20.58 14.32 8.82
C THR A 99 -19.55 15.44 8.77
N GLU A 100 -19.90 16.63 8.31
CA GLU A 100 -19.02 17.80 8.20
C GLU A 100 -19.10 18.70 9.44
N ASN A 101 -20.17 18.58 10.21
CA ASN A 101 -20.41 19.36 11.43
C ASN A 101 -20.81 18.48 12.63
N CYS A 102 -20.02 17.43 12.91
CA CYS A 102 -20.17 16.61 14.11
C CYS A 102 -19.15 16.97 15.20
N LYS A 103 -19.39 16.52 16.44
CA LYS A 103 -18.50 16.79 17.58
C LYS A 103 -17.12 16.20 17.38
N THR A 104 -17.02 15.06 16.68
CA THR A 104 -15.74 14.43 16.36
C THR A 104 -14.81 15.31 15.55
N LEU A 105 -15.30 16.01 14.52
CA LEU A 105 -14.48 16.96 13.79
C LEU A 105 -14.14 18.21 14.61
N GLN A 106 -15.07 18.70 15.41
CA GLN A 106 -14.82 19.84 16.31
C GLN A 106 -13.70 19.53 17.30
N ASN A 107 -13.68 18.33 17.87
CA ASN A 107 -12.62 17.87 18.78
C ASN A 107 -11.30 17.62 18.04
N PHE A 108 -11.35 17.08 16.83
CA PHE A 108 -10.17 16.80 16.01
C PHE A 108 -9.50 18.07 15.45
N GLU A 109 -10.22 19.19 15.41
CA GLU A 109 -9.74 20.46 14.88
C GLU A 109 -8.46 20.96 15.59
N LEU A 110 -8.28 20.64 16.88
CA LEU A 110 -7.04 20.92 17.61
C LEU A 110 -5.83 20.22 16.95
N VAL A 111 -5.97 18.96 16.58
CA VAL A 111 -4.91 18.20 15.88
C VAL A 111 -4.73 18.76 14.48
N LYS A 112 -5.81 18.95 13.74
CA LYS A 112 -5.81 19.45 12.36
C LYS A 112 -5.10 20.81 12.22
N ARG A 113 -5.32 21.73 13.15
CA ARG A 113 -4.73 23.09 13.12
C ARG A 113 -3.26 23.13 13.53
N ASN A 114 -2.90 22.34 14.54
CA ASN A 114 -1.60 22.45 15.21
C ASN A 114 -0.56 21.45 14.72
N THR A 115 -0.96 20.43 13.97
CA THR A 115 -0.01 19.53 13.32
C THR A 115 0.86 20.25 12.29
N HIS A 116 2.08 19.74 12.09
CA HIS A 116 3.08 20.30 11.17
C HIS A 116 2.98 19.73 9.76
N CYS A 117 1.95 18.92 9.50
CA CYS A 117 1.62 18.48 8.15
C CYS A 117 1.02 19.64 7.36
N THR A 118 1.64 20.00 6.24
CA THR A 118 1.21 21.13 5.39
C THR A 118 -0.20 20.97 4.82
N PHE A 119 -0.70 19.73 4.69
CA PHE A 119 -2.02 19.44 4.14
C PHE A 119 -3.14 19.45 5.19
N ALA A 120 -2.80 19.22 6.46
CA ALA A 120 -3.81 18.96 7.47
C ALA A 120 -4.81 20.11 7.60
N ARG A 121 -4.34 21.36 7.54
CA ARG A 121 -5.20 22.54 7.69
C ARG A 121 -6.26 22.67 6.59
N THR A 122 -5.93 22.25 5.37
CA THR A 122 -6.81 22.34 4.21
C THR A 122 -7.57 21.04 3.95
N ALA A 123 -7.29 19.98 4.71
CA ALA A 123 -7.90 18.68 4.48
C ALA A 123 -9.43 18.74 4.63
N ILE A 124 -10.15 18.16 3.67
CA ILE A 124 -11.60 18.02 3.71
C ILE A 124 -11.92 16.68 4.38
N LEU A 125 -12.43 16.75 5.61
CA LEU A 125 -12.64 15.58 6.45
C LEU A 125 -14.12 15.38 6.75
N TRP A 126 -14.52 14.11 6.86
CA TRP A 126 -15.77 13.72 7.51
C TRP A 126 -15.47 13.10 8.87
N GLY A 127 -16.38 13.27 9.82
CA GLY A 127 -16.28 12.66 11.13
C GLY A 127 -17.31 11.56 11.35
N ALA A 128 -16.95 10.60 12.18
CA ALA A 128 -17.85 9.63 12.77
C ALA A 128 -18.94 10.31 13.60
N ARG A 129 -19.96 9.54 13.94
CA ARG A 129 -21.04 10.00 14.83
C ARG A 129 -20.49 10.21 16.23
N ASP A 130 -21.00 11.23 16.92
CA ASP A 130 -20.64 11.55 18.30
C ASP A 130 -20.62 10.33 19.21
N TYR A 131 -19.53 10.16 19.95
CA TYR A 131 -19.36 9.02 20.87
C TYR A 131 -20.43 9.03 21.96
N ASP A 132 -21.12 7.91 22.13
CA ASP A 132 -22.15 7.68 23.12
C ASP A 132 -21.62 6.74 24.21
N THR A 133 -21.44 7.29 25.41
CA THR A 133 -20.88 6.56 26.56
C THR A 133 -21.80 5.48 27.12
N THR A 134 -23.04 5.38 26.62
CA THR A 134 -23.98 4.32 27.01
C THR A 134 -23.86 3.07 26.13
N LEU A 135 -23.11 3.17 25.02
CA LEU A 135 -22.92 2.09 24.06
C LEU A 135 -21.53 1.48 24.19
N THR A 136 -21.38 0.25 23.70
CA THR A 136 -20.06 -0.35 23.52
C THR A 136 -19.26 0.39 22.45
N LEU A 137 -17.95 0.15 22.41
CA LEU A 137 -17.09 0.69 21.35
C LEU A 137 -17.58 0.27 19.96
N GLU A 138 -17.88 -1.02 19.78
CA GLU A 138 -18.35 -1.58 18.50
C GLU A 138 -19.68 -0.96 18.08
N ALA A 139 -20.63 -0.80 19.01
CA ALA A 139 -21.91 -0.14 18.72
C ALA A 139 -21.73 1.35 18.36
N ASN A 140 -20.73 2.03 18.94
CA ASN A 140 -20.36 3.38 18.53
C ASN A 140 -19.84 3.42 17.08
N VAL A 141 -18.96 2.48 16.72
CA VAL A 141 -18.42 2.34 15.36
C VAL A 141 -19.53 2.00 14.36
N GLU A 142 -20.41 1.05 14.71
CA GLU A 142 -21.53 0.58 13.88
C GLU A 142 -22.41 1.72 13.39
N ARG A 143 -22.78 2.65 14.28
CA ARG A 143 -23.59 3.83 13.94
C ARG A 143 -22.94 4.75 12.91
N SER A 144 -21.63 4.63 12.69
CA SER A 144 -20.85 5.41 11.73
C SER A 144 -20.56 4.67 10.42
N ILE A 145 -20.79 3.35 10.35
CA ILE A 145 -20.52 2.54 9.16
C ILE A 145 -21.27 3.03 7.92
N PRO A 146 -22.57 3.37 7.96
CA PRO A 146 -23.26 3.92 6.78
C PRO A 146 -22.61 5.20 6.25
N ALA A 147 -22.12 6.07 7.15
CA ALA A 147 -21.41 7.29 6.78
C ALA A 147 -20.03 6.99 6.18
N LEU A 148 -19.33 5.97 6.68
CA LEU A 148 -18.04 5.52 6.14
C LEU A 148 -18.20 4.91 4.75
N ILE A 149 -19.21 4.08 4.52
CA ILE A 149 -19.51 3.52 3.19
C ILE A 149 -19.83 4.65 2.22
N LYS A 150 -20.69 5.60 2.61
CA LYS A 150 -20.98 6.80 1.82
C LYS A 150 -19.72 7.60 1.53
N PHE A 151 -18.85 7.78 2.53
CA PHE A 151 -17.57 8.48 2.37
C PHE A 151 -16.77 7.86 1.22
N PHE A 152 -16.51 6.55 1.24
CA PHE A 152 -15.75 5.90 0.16
C PHE A 152 -16.45 5.93 -1.19
N ALA A 153 -17.78 5.99 -1.24
CA ALA A 153 -18.53 6.11 -2.49
C ALA A 153 -18.41 7.50 -3.15
N VAL A 154 -18.16 8.56 -2.38
CA VAL A 154 -18.12 9.94 -2.89
C VAL A 154 -16.77 10.64 -2.73
N ALA A 155 -15.86 10.10 -1.94
CA ALA A 155 -14.62 10.78 -1.52
C ALA A 155 -13.73 11.17 -2.70
N GLU A 156 -13.58 10.34 -3.73
CA GLU A 156 -12.84 10.72 -4.94
C GLU A 156 -13.51 11.91 -5.66
N SER A 157 -14.83 11.85 -5.86
CA SER A 157 -15.58 12.90 -6.58
C SER A 157 -15.63 14.25 -5.84
N LEU A 158 -15.66 14.20 -4.51
CA LEU A 158 -15.72 15.37 -3.64
C LEU A 158 -14.34 15.78 -3.11
N HIS A 159 -13.26 15.11 -3.52
CA HIS A 159 -11.90 15.33 -3.04
C HIS A 159 -11.80 15.29 -1.50
N LEU A 160 -12.47 14.32 -0.87
CA LEU A 160 -12.38 14.12 0.58
C LEU A 160 -11.05 13.44 0.93
N ASP A 161 -10.41 13.93 1.98
CA ASP A 161 -9.04 13.53 2.37
C ASP A 161 -9.02 12.49 3.49
N GLY A 162 -10.10 12.39 4.27
CA GLY A 162 -10.17 11.36 5.31
C GLY A 162 -11.44 11.36 6.15
N PHE A 163 -11.59 10.26 6.88
CA PHE A 163 -12.69 10.01 7.81
C PHE A 163 -12.13 9.82 9.22
N VAL A 164 -12.68 10.53 10.21
CA VAL A 164 -12.16 10.57 11.58
C VAL A 164 -13.07 9.82 12.54
N PHE A 165 -12.53 8.87 13.29
CA PHE A 165 -13.15 8.30 14.49
C PHE A 165 -12.54 8.91 15.75
N GLU A 166 -13.36 9.09 16.78
CA GLU A 166 -12.97 9.56 18.11
C GLU A 166 -13.14 8.45 19.14
N LEU A 167 -12.18 8.34 20.06
CA LEU A 167 -12.21 7.46 21.22
C LEU A 167 -12.08 8.28 22.52
N PRO A 168 -12.88 7.99 23.56
CA PRO A 168 -12.75 8.67 24.85
C PRO A 168 -11.34 8.54 25.42
N GLY A 169 -10.68 9.66 25.71
CA GLY A 169 -9.28 9.62 26.16
C GLY A 169 -9.10 8.99 27.53
N ILE A 170 -10.11 9.09 28.42
CA ILE A 170 -10.06 8.45 29.74
C ILE A 170 -9.99 6.91 29.61
N GLU A 171 -10.62 6.33 28.59
CA GLU A 171 -10.67 4.88 28.36
C GLU A 171 -9.52 4.40 27.46
N PHE A 172 -9.21 5.14 26.40
CA PHE A 172 -8.31 4.68 25.33
C PHE A 172 -7.09 5.58 25.11
N GLY A 173 -7.00 6.72 25.79
CA GLY A 173 -5.99 7.74 25.53
C GLY A 173 -4.93 7.89 26.61
N MET A 174 -4.99 7.12 27.71
CA MET A 174 -4.11 7.27 28.87
C MET A 174 -2.74 6.63 28.68
N ASP A 175 -2.66 5.55 27.92
CA ASP A 175 -1.42 4.83 27.61
C ASP A 175 -1.51 4.19 26.22
N VAL A 176 -0.36 3.76 25.67
CA VAL A 176 -0.26 3.24 24.31
C VAL A 176 -0.90 1.85 24.15
N GLU A 177 -0.98 1.06 25.22
CA GLU A 177 -1.56 -0.29 25.19
C GLU A 177 -3.08 -0.21 25.11
N SER A 178 -3.70 0.56 26.01
CA SER A 178 -5.14 0.86 25.99
C SER A 178 -5.54 1.51 24.66
N PHE A 179 -4.70 2.40 24.14
CA PHE A 179 -4.92 2.99 22.82
C PHE A 179 -4.87 1.96 21.70
N GLY A 180 -3.84 1.11 21.68
CA GLY A 180 -3.68 0.03 20.72
C GLY A 180 -4.88 -0.93 20.70
N LYS A 181 -5.38 -1.31 21.87
CA LYS A 181 -6.59 -2.14 22.03
C LYS A 181 -7.83 -1.46 21.44
N GLY A 182 -8.01 -0.17 21.69
CA GLY A 182 -9.09 0.62 21.08
C GLY A 182 -9.00 0.68 19.56
N VAL A 183 -7.81 0.97 19.03
CA VAL A 183 -7.54 1.02 17.58
C VAL A 183 -7.82 -0.33 16.91
N TYR A 184 -7.34 -1.44 17.49
CA TYR A 184 -7.64 -2.77 16.96
C TYR A 184 -9.13 -3.04 16.88
N ARG A 185 -9.88 -2.81 17.97
CA ARG A 185 -11.32 -3.07 18.01
C ARG A 185 -12.08 -2.27 16.96
N VAL A 186 -11.74 -0.99 16.78
CA VAL A 186 -12.34 -0.15 15.73
C VAL A 186 -12.01 -0.69 14.34
N LEU A 187 -10.73 -0.89 14.03
CA LEU A 187 -10.29 -1.32 12.70
C LEU A 187 -10.79 -2.73 12.36
N LYS A 188 -10.82 -3.64 13.34
CA LYS A 188 -11.38 -4.99 13.21
C LYS A 188 -12.87 -4.93 12.89
N TYR A 189 -13.63 -4.11 13.62
CA TYR A 189 -15.06 -3.95 13.37
C TYR A 189 -15.31 -3.37 11.97
N ILE A 190 -14.62 -2.30 11.59
CA ILE A 190 -14.71 -1.71 10.24
C ILE A 190 -14.38 -2.75 9.16
N SER A 191 -13.27 -3.47 9.33
CA SER A 191 -12.87 -4.54 8.42
C SER A 191 -13.93 -5.63 8.27
N ASN A 192 -14.64 -5.99 9.34
CA ASN A 192 -15.74 -6.97 9.27
C ASN A 192 -16.97 -6.44 8.52
N GLN A 193 -17.11 -5.11 8.42
CA GLN A 193 -18.17 -4.44 7.68
C GLN A 193 -17.75 -4.04 6.25
N ASP A 194 -16.59 -4.52 5.79
CA ASP A 194 -16.06 -4.22 4.47
C ASP A 194 -17.01 -4.71 3.35
N PRO A 195 -17.60 -3.81 2.54
CA PRO A 195 -18.52 -4.19 1.46
C PRO A 195 -17.86 -5.05 0.38
N ALA A 196 -16.53 -4.96 0.21
CA ALA A 196 -15.79 -5.79 -0.74
C ALA A 196 -15.52 -7.21 -0.21
N GLY A 197 -15.79 -7.48 1.08
CA GLY A 197 -15.60 -8.78 1.70
C GLY A 197 -14.13 -9.19 1.88
N TYR A 198 -13.17 -8.28 1.73
CA TYR A 198 -11.74 -8.62 1.88
C TYR A 198 -11.39 -8.93 3.34
N HIS A 199 -11.99 -8.18 4.27
CA HIS A 199 -11.84 -8.35 5.71
C HIS A 199 -10.36 -8.38 6.15
N CYS A 200 -9.61 -7.32 5.81
CA CYS A 200 -8.16 -7.21 5.99
C CYS A 200 -7.64 -7.52 7.41
N MET A 201 -8.42 -7.28 8.46
CA MET A 201 -8.05 -7.55 9.85
C MET A 201 -8.26 -9.01 10.28
N ASN A 202 -8.84 -9.87 9.42
CA ASN A 202 -8.99 -11.31 9.66
C ASN A 202 -7.82 -12.12 9.11
N LYS A 203 -6.85 -11.47 8.48
CA LYS A 203 -5.69 -12.13 7.88
C LYS A 203 -4.65 -12.46 8.95
N SER A 204 -4.00 -13.62 8.85
CA SER A 204 -2.91 -14.02 9.74
C SER A 204 -1.64 -13.16 9.57
N PHE A 205 -1.55 -12.44 8.45
CA PHE A 205 -0.36 -11.68 8.05
C PHE A 205 -0.46 -10.16 8.28
N VAL A 206 -1.32 -9.67 9.18
CA VAL A 206 -1.44 -8.22 9.51
C VAL A 206 -0.09 -7.55 9.83
N SER A 207 0.83 -8.31 10.45
CA SER A 207 2.17 -7.84 10.80
C SER A 207 3.23 -7.96 9.70
N GLN A 208 2.86 -8.43 8.51
CA GLN A 208 3.81 -8.73 7.44
C GLN A 208 3.82 -7.65 6.36
N ILE A 209 4.90 -7.62 5.58
CA ILE A 209 4.98 -6.80 4.37
C ILE A 209 3.86 -7.23 3.40
N GLY A 210 3.25 -6.27 2.72
CA GLY A 210 2.13 -6.50 1.81
C GLY A 210 0.75 -6.40 2.45
N TRP A 211 0.65 -6.43 3.78
CA TRP A 211 -0.61 -6.10 4.43
C TRP A 211 -0.91 -4.60 4.34
N SER A 212 -2.17 -4.28 4.02
CA SER A 212 -2.72 -2.93 4.10
C SER A 212 -4.10 -2.95 4.72
N PHE A 213 -4.45 -1.86 5.42
CA PHE A 213 -5.83 -1.66 5.82
C PHE A 213 -6.63 -1.27 4.57
N GLU A 214 -7.65 -2.05 4.26
CA GLU A 214 -8.48 -1.88 3.07
C GLU A 214 -9.95 -1.88 3.47
N PHE A 215 -10.73 -1.03 2.81
CA PHE A 215 -12.19 -1.01 2.93
C PHE A 215 -12.79 -0.63 1.58
N ASN A 216 -13.78 -1.40 1.13
CA ASN A 216 -14.42 -1.26 -0.17
C ASN A 216 -13.41 -1.26 -1.34
N ALA A 217 -12.45 -2.20 -1.32
CA ALA A 217 -11.36 -2.29 -2.31
C ALA A 217 -10.45 -1.05 -2.42
N VAL A 218 -10.49 -0.17 -1.41
CA VAL A 218 -9.65 1.03 -1.36
C VAL A 218 -8.60 0.85 -0.24
N PRO A 219 -7.30 0.88 -0.56
CA PRO A 219 -6.27 0.89 0.47
C PRO A 219 -6.30 2.23 1.22
N ILE A 220 -6.12 2.15 2.53
CA ILE A 220 -6.27 3.27 3.47
C ILE A 220 -4.97 3.44 4.25
N PHE A 221 -4.47 4.66 4.26
CA PHE A 221 -3.47 5.08 5.22
C PHE A 221 -4.14 5.43 6.54
N VAL A 222 -3.82 4.67 7.59
CA VAL A 222 -4.36 4.89 8.93
C VAL A 222 -3.34 5.67 9.76
N THR A 223 -3.76 6.83 10.27
CA THR A 223 -2.97 7.65 11.19
C THR A 223 -3.73 7.87 12.48
N THR A 224 -3.01 7.86 13.60
CA THR A 224 -3.59 7.98 14.92
C THR A 224 -3.03 9.16 15.70
N PHE A 225 -3.79 9.65 16.68
CA PHE A 225 -3.35 10.69 17.62
C PHE A 225 -3.96 10.39 18.99
N ALA A 226 -3.18 10.53 20.06
CA ALA A 226 -3.68 10.25 21.42
C ALA A 226 -3.02 11.12 22.49
N PRO A 227 -3.71 11.37 23.62
CA PRO A 227 -3.16 12.11 24.76
C PRO A 227 -1.92 11.46 25.41
N CYS A 228 -1.78 10.13 25.31
CA CYS A 228 -0.66 9.39 25.89
C CYS A 228 0.69 9.68 25.20
N TYR A 229 0.67 10.24 23.99
CA TYR A 229 1.90 10.62 23.30
C TYR A 229 2.44 11.96 23.84
N PRO A 230 3.74 12.07 24.14
CA PRO A 230 4.32 13.31 24.63
C PRO A 230 4.39 14.38 23.52
N GLU A 231 4.59 15.65 23.92
CA GLU A 231 4.59 16.78 22.99
C GLU A 231 5.63 16.68 21.87
N ASN A 232 6.74 15.98 22.10
CA ASN A 232 7.82 15.77 21.14
C ASN A 232 7.59 14.55 20.22
N HIS A 233 6.39 13.95 20.25
CA HIS A 233 6.06 12.77 19.46
C HIS A 233 5.21 13.12 18.22
N SER A 234 5.43 12.39 17.12
CA SER A 234 4.71 12.62 15.84
C SER A 234 3.19 12.34 15.92
N ARG A 235 2.75 11.60 16.94
CA ARG A 235 1.35 11.23 17.24
C ARG A 235 0.71 12.06 18.37
N TYR A 236 1.37 13.13 18.82
CA TYR A 236 0.84 14.02 19.85
C TYR A 236 -0.52 14.62 19.45
N ALA A 237 -1.48 14.63 20.37
CA ALA A 237 -2.84 15.12 20.12
C ALA A 237 -3.04 16.62 20.43
N PHE A 238 -1.96 17.39 20.63
CA PHE A 238 -2.03 18.85 20.81
C PHE A 238 -2.96 19.32 21.94
N GLY A 239 -2.96 18.56 23.05
CA GLY A 239 -3.78 18.84 24.23
C GLY A 239 -5.25 18.43 24.09
N ALA A 240 -5.64 17.80 22.97
CA ALA A 240 -6.96 17.21 22.85
C ALA A 240 -7.16 16.14 23.94
N GLN A 241 -8.38 16.08 24.48
CA GLN A 241 -8.73 15.18 25.59
C GLN A 241 -9.04 13.76 25.10
N ASN A 242 -9.31 13.59 23.82
CA ASN A 242 -9.71 12.32 23.21
C ASN A 242 -8.64 11.82 22.24
N ALA A 243 -8.72 10.54 21.92
CA ALA A 243 -7.86 9.92 20.91
C ALA A 243 -8.59 9.81 19.57
N PHE A 244 -7.85 9.75 18.47
CA PHE A 244 -8.40 9.82 17.13
C PHE A 244 -7.76 8.80 16.19
N ILE A 245 -8.58 8.25 15.30
CA ILE A 245 -8.18 7.39 14.19
C ILE A 245 -8.62 8.08 12.90
N LEU A 246 -7.65 8.49 12.09
CA LEU A 246 -7.87 9.11 10.80
C LEU A 246 -7.63 8.08 9.70
N LEU A 247 -8.66 7.81 8.91
CA LEU A 247 -8.64 6.93 7.74
C LEU A 247 -8.50 7.79 6.49
N GLN A 248 -7.39 7.69 5.77
CA GLN A 248 -7.14 8.46 4.55
C GLN A 248 -7.04 7.52 3.35
N PRO A 249 -7.94 7.60 2.37
CA PRO A 249 -7.82 6.81 1.15
C PRO A 249 -6.49 7.10 0.46
N MET A 250 -5.79 6.07 -0.04
CA MET A 250 -4.47 6.27 -0.67
C MET A 250 -4.51 7.22 -1.89
N TYR A 251 -5.63 7.28 -2.62
CA TYR A 251 -5.80 8.24 -3.72
C TYR A 251 -5.81 9.70 -3.26
N SER A 252 -6.12 10.02 -2.00
CA SER A 252 -6.02 11.39 -1.48
C SER A 252 -4.58 11.90 -1.54
N PHE A 253 -3.59 11.05 -1.24
CA PHE A 253 -2.16 11.38 -1.35
C PHE A 253 -1.74 11.69 -2.79
N ALA A 254 -2.39 11.04 -3.75
CA ALA A 254 -2.16 11.29 -5.17
C ALA A 254 -2.69 12.64 -5.62
N ILE A 255 -3.88 13.04 -5.14
CA ILE A 255 -4.48 14.35 -5.40
C ILE A 255 -3.55 15.46 -4.88
N HIS A 256 -2.92 15.23 -3.73
CA HIS A 256 -1.98 16.18 -3.10
C HIS A 256 -0.52 16.04 -3.55
N GLU A 257 -0.23 15.19 -4.54
CA GLU A 257 1.10 15.00 -5.12
C GLU A 257 2.23 14.79 -4.09
N ILE A 258 1.94 14.05 -3.01
CA ILE A 258 2.86 13.88 -1.87
C ILE A 258 4.17 13.18 -2.27
N GLY A 259 4.13 12.46 -3.39
CA GLY A 259 5.23 11.65 -3.90
C GLY A 259 5.33 10.29 -3.19
N HIS A 260 6.18 9.44 -3.76
CA HIS A 260 6.46 8.12 -3.22
C HIS A 260 7.10 8.20 -1.84
N ASP A 261 6.99 7.11 -1.07
CA ASP A 261 7.76 7.00 0.15
C ASP A 261 9.25 6.82 -0.16
N THR A 262 10.09 7.36 0.72
CA THR A 262 11.55 7.34 0.56
C THR A 262 12.20 7.08 1.92
N PRO A 263 13.28 6.28 1.98
CA PRO A 263 14.04 6.07 3.21
C PRO A 263 14.96 7.25 3.54
N THR A 264 15.15 8.16 2.58
CA THR A 264 16.01 9.34 2.71
C THR A 264 15.19 10.62 2.72
N THR A 265 15.74 11.67 3.33
CA THR A 265 15.14 13.01 3.36
C THR A 265 16.20 14.06 3.12
N ASN A 266 15.92 15.00 2.20
CA ASN A 266 16.82 16.13 1.98
C ASN A 266 16.58 17.21 3.05
N TRP A 267 17.25 17.06 4.19
CA TRP A 267 17.03 17.92 5.36
C TRP A 267 17.44 19.38 5.15
N SER A 268 18.44 19.66 4.32
CA SER A 268 18.96 21.02 4.11
C SER A 268 18.28 21.76 2.97
N ASN A 269 17.75 21.02 1.99
CA ASN A 269 17.07 21.59 0.83
C ASN A 269 15.89 20.70 0.42
N PRO A 270 14.76 20.71 1.17
CA PRO A 270 13.65 19.78 0.95
C PRO A 270 13.04 19.96 -0.45
N GLN A 271 13.13 18.92 -1.28
CA GLN A 271 12.69 18.97 -2.68
C GLN A 271 11.23 18.52 -2.80
N THR A 272 10.89 17.42 -2.15
CA THR A 272 9.56 16.81 -2.21
C THR A 272 8.63 17.38 -1.13
N ILE A 273 7.31 17.20 -1.29
CA ILE A 273 6.38 17.59 -0.22
C ILE A 273 6.60 16.73 1.03
N ARG A 274 6.92 15.45 0.86
CA ARG A 274 7.32 14.56 1.95
C ARG A 274 8.55 15.09 2.72
N ASP A 275 9.59 15.57 2.03
CA ASP A 275 10.74 16.20 2.67
C ASP A 275 10.32 17.41 3.51
N LYS A 276 9.49 18.29 2.93
CA LYS A 276 9.01 19.51 3.61
C LYS A 276 8.24 19.17 4.89
N ILE A 277 7.38 18.15 4.84
CA ILE A 277 6.65 17.67 6.02
C ILE A 277 7.62 17.13 7.07
N ARG A 278 8.56 16.25 6.68
CA ARG A 278 9.53 15.66 7.62
C ARG A 278 10.42 16.74 8.26
N VAL A 279 10.88 17.73 7.49
CA VAL A 279 11.63 18.89 7.99
C VAL A 279 10.78 19.69 8.98
N ALA A 280 9.54 20.05 8.63
CA ALA A 280 8.66 20.83 9.51
C ALA A 280 8.42 20.12 10.85
N TYR A 281 8.18 18.81 10.84
CA TYR A 281 8.03 18.03 12.06
C TYR A 281 9.33 17.98 12.88
N LYS A 282 10.49 17.79 12.24
CA LYS A 282 11.79 17.79 12.91
C LYS A 282 12.12 19.14 13.56
N GLU A 283 11.92 20.25 12.85
CA GLU A 283 12.17 21.61 13.34
C GLU A 283 11.27 21.98 14.53
N ASN A 284 10.09 21.36 14.61
CA ASN A 284 9.17 21.53 15.73
C ASN A 284 9.32 20.43 16.81
N GLY A 285 10.46 19.73 16.83
CA GLY A 285 10.79 18.75 17.87
C GLY A 285 9.92 17.49 17.86
N ARG A 286 9.28 17.15 16.73
CA ARG A 286 8.40 15.98 16.56
C ARG A 286 8.82 15.10 15.38
N PRO A 287 10.10 14.73 15.24
CA PRO A 287 10.57 14.03 14.06
C PRO A 287 9.84 12.70 13.86
N TYR A 288 9.64 12.31 12.61
CA TYR A 288 9.30 10.93 12.28
C TYR A 288 10.54 10.05 12.39
N TYR A 289 10.40 8.84 12.93
CA TYR A 289 11.32 7.76 12.60
C TYR A 289 11.14 7.38 11.13
N ILE A 290 12.21 7.51 10.34
CA ILE A 290 12.27 7.14 8.93
C ILE A 290 13.04 5.83 8.86
N ARG A 291 12.44 4.81 8.26
CA ARG A 291 13.08 3.49 8.09
C ARG A 291 14.10 3.53 6.96
N ASP A 292 15.07 2.63 7.04
CA ASP A 292 16.10 2.46 5.98
C ASP A 292 15.54 1.85 4.69
N THR A 293 14.31 1.33 4.71
CA THR A 293 13.61 0.72 3.59
C THR A 293 12.16 1.22 3.49
N ILE A 294 11.61 1.19 2.26
CA ILE A 294 10.19 1.44 1.98
C ILE A 294 9.33 0.16 2.05
N TYR A 295 9.99 -1.00 2.17
CA TYR A 295 9.34 -2.30 2.28
C TYR A 295 9.22 -2.65 3.76
N TYR A 296 8.11 -2.28 4.37
CA TYR A 296 7.85 -2.54 5.79
C TYR A 296 6.37 -2.85 6.04
N PRO A 297 6.05 -3.55 7.14
CA PRO A 297 4.65 -3.77 7.51
C PRO A 297 3.97 -2.46 7.90
N MET A 298 2.93 -2.05 7.17
CA MET A 298 2.23 -0.78 7.45
C MET A 298 1.53 -0.75 8.80
N ALA A 299 1.18 -1.93 9.34
CA ALA A 299 0.64 -2.04 10.70
C ALA A 299 1.57 -1.40 11.75
N HIS A 300 2.89 -1.40 11.53
CA HIS A 300 3.85 -0.83 12.48
C HIS A 300 3.71 0.70 12.65
N ASP A 301 3.07 1.39 11.69
CA ASP A 301 2.91 2.85 11.74
C ASP A 301 1.55 3.29 12.27
N VAL A 302 0.57 2.38 12.37
CA VAL A 302 -0.79 2.71 12.81
C VAL A 302 -0.79 3.15 14.27
N VAL A 303 -0.17 2.40 15.17
CA VAL A 303 0.07 2.78 16.57
C VAL A 303 1.57 2.73 16.83
N LYS A 304 2.16 3.87 17.20
CA LYS A 304 3.60 3.99 17.41
C LYS A 304 3.98 3.75 18.88
N PRO A 305 5.20 3.24 19.16
CA PRO A 305 5.72 3.19 20.52
C PRO A 305 6.00 4.60 21.05
N LEU A 306 6.04 4.80 22.37
CA LEU A 306 6.43 6.09 22.98
C LEU A 306 7.86 6.50 22.62
N ILE A 307 8.73 5.50 22.43
CA ILE A 307 10.12 5.68 22.03
C ILE A 307 10.27 5.04 20.65
N GLU A 308 10.26 5.87 19.62
CA GLU A 308 10.47 5.42 18.23
C GLU A 308 11.92 4.93 18.04
N GLY A 309 12.10 3.88 17.24
CA GLY A 309 13.42 3.32 16.92
C GLY A 309 13.35 1.96 16.22
N PRO A 310 14.47 1.45 15.71
CA PRO A 310 14.53 0.13 15.10
C PRO A 310 14.05 -0.96 16.06
N GLY A 311 13.13 -1.82 15.62
CA GLY A 311 12.61 -2.94 16.41
C GLY A 311 11.55 -2.57 17.46
N ASN A 312 11.37 -1.29 17.80
CA ASN A 312 10.32 -0.86 18.72
C ASN A 312 8.97 -0.83 17.99
N VAL A 313 8.13 -1.84 18.24
CA VAL A 313 6.84 -2.00 17.57
C VAL A 313 5.76 -2.30 18.60
N VAL A 314 4.66 -1.54 18.54
CA VAL A 314 3.45 -1.83 19.32
C VAL A 314 2.63 -2.84 18.51
N LYS A 315 2.50 -4.07 19.02
CA LYS A 315 1.72 -5.13 18.37
C LYS A 315 0.22 -4.95 18.62
N TRP A 316 -0.31 -3.78 18.29
CA TRP A 316 -1.70 -3.40 18.56
C TRP A 316 -2.72 -4.35 17.92
N TRP A 317 -2.34 -5.04 16.83
CA TRP A 317 -3.18 -6.02 16.13
C TRP A 317 -3.26 -7.39 16.82
N LYS A 318 -2.62 -7.57 17.98
CA LYS A 318 -2.74 -8.76 18.81
C LYS A 318 -3.41 -8.38 20.13
N ILE A 319 -4.48 -9.09 20.50
CA ILE A 319 -5.06 -8.99 21.84
C ILE A 319 -4.67 -10.26 22.62
N ASP A 320 -4.22 -10.06 23.86
CA ASP A 320 -3.92 -11.15 24.78
C ASP A 320 -5.16 -12.04 24.93
N GLY A 321 -5.06 -13.30 24.47
CA GLY A 321 -6.16 -14.26 24.45
C GLY A 321 -6.44 -14.87 23.07
N ASP A 322 -6.05 -14.21 21.98
CA ASP A 322 -6.23 -14.75 20.62
C ASP A 322 -5.21 -15.88 20.29
N ASP A 323 -4.09 -15.96 21.02
CA ASP A 323 -3.01 -16.92 20.76
C ASP A 323 -3.22 -18.30 21.45
N GLU A 324 -4.20 -18.48 22.35
CA GLU A 324 -4.38 -19.74 23.12
C GLU A 324 -5.41 -20.72 22.55
N HIS A 325 -6.19 -20.34 21.55
CA HIS A 325 -7.00 -21.29 20.78
C HIS A 325 -6.34 -21.47 19.43
N GLY A 326 -5.24 -22.22 19.46
CA GLY A 326 -4.59 -22.76 18.27
C GLY A 326 -5.69 -23.23 17.33
N SER A 327 -5.81 -22.52 16.22
CA SER A 327 -6.68 -22.88 15.11
C SER A 327 -6.31 -24.30 14.71
N SER A 328 -6.99 -25.29 15.28
CA SER A 328 -7.06 -26.60 14.67
C SER A 328 -7.74 -26.32 13.34
N SER A 329 -6.94 -26.36 12.28
CA SER A 329 -7.36 -26.41 10.89
C SER A 329 -8.62 -27.28 10.75
N ILE A 330 -9.78 -26.64 10.64
CA ILE A 330 -11.07 -27.28 10.30
C ILE A 330 -11.42 -27.04 8.82
N ASP A 331 -10.53 -26.42 8.05
CA ASP A 331 -10.69 -26.27 6.60
C ASP A 331 -9.58 -27.02 5.87
N ASP A 332 -9.60 -28.36 5.95
CA ASP A 332 -8.97 -29.28 5.00
C ASP A 332 -9.70 -30.64 5.07
N LEU A 333 -10.95 -30.64 4.59
CA LEU A 333 -11.64 -31.86 4.17
C LEU A 333 -12.00 -31.67 2.70
N ASP A 334 -11.16 -32.18 1.80
CA ASP A 334 -11.53 -33.12 0.71
C ASP A 334 -10.33 -33.34 -0.24
N ASP A 335 -9.68 -34.50 -0.14
CA ASP A 335 -9.41 -35.45 -1.25
C ASP A 335 -8.34 -36.46 -0.79
N GLY A 336 -8.69 -37.73 -0.90
CA GLY A 336 -7.93 -38.84 -0.36
C GLY A 336 -6.67 -39.15 -1.17
N SER A 337 -5.54 -39.25 -0.47
CA SER A 337 -4.54 -40.26 -0.82
C SER A 337 -3.69 -40.60 0.41
N GLN A 338 -3.67 -41.89 0.72
CA GLN A 338 -2.76 -42.49 1.69
C GLN A 338 -1.33 -42.36 1.19
N MET A 339 -0.40 -41.78 1.97
CA MET A 339 1.01 -42.19 1.90
C MET A 339 1.77 -41.95 3.22
N ASN A 340 2.24 -43.10 3.72
CA ASN A 340 3.29 -43.44 4.69
C ASN A 340 4.16 -42.38 5.36
N GLU A 341 4.25 -42.62 6.66
CA GLU A 341 5.18 -42.15 7.69
C GLU A 341 6.63 -42.66 7.45
N ALA A 342 7.60 -41.74 7.36
CA ALA A 342 9.01 -42.03 7.65
C ALA A 342 9.84 -40.76 7.95
N GLN A 343 10.41 -40.74 9.16
CA GLN A 343 11.71 -40.17 9.57
C GLN A 343 11.95 -38.63 9.47
N ARG A 344 11.89 -37.98 10.64
CA ARG A 344 12.59 -36.70 10.93
C ARG A 344 13.97 -36.99 11.51
N THR A 345 15.01 -36.56 10.80
CA THR A 345 16.31 -36.20 11.38
C THR A 345 16.51 -34.70 11.26
N THR A 346 16.92 -34.10 12.37
CA THR A 346 17.26 -32.69 12.56
C THR A 346 18.44 -32.25 11.71
N ASP A 347 18.36 -31.08 11.07
CA ASP A 347 19.56 -30.30 10.77
C ASP A 347 19.30 -28.79 10.76
N VAL A 348 20.29 -28.05 11.27
CA VAL A 348 20.25 -26.62 11.59
C VAL A 348 20.92 -25.83 10.46
N SER A 349 20.12 -25.21 9.58
CA SER A 349 20.59 -24.21 8.59
C SER A 349 19.45 -23.37 7.98
N GLY A 350 18.39 -23.10 8.75
CA GLY A 350 17.12 -22.59 8.23
C GLY A 350 16.98 -21.08 7.99
N GLU A 351 18.00 -20.25 8.25
CA GLU A 351 17.79 -18.79 8.28
C GLU A 351 17.94 -18.11 6.92
N ILE A 352 18.74 -18.66 5.99
CA ILE A 352 18.94 -18.08 4.65
C ILE A 352 17.84 -18.56 3.66
N ARG A 353 17.20 -19.69 3.93
CA ARG A 353 16.18 -20.28 3.04
C ARG A 353 14.80 -19.64 3.19
N TYR A 354 14.56 -18.91 4.29
CA TYR A 354 13.26 -18.28 4.54
C TYR A 354 13.07 -16.99 3.71
N GLU A 355 14.14 -16.23 3.46
CA GLU A 355 14.05 -15.00 2.66
C GLU A 355 13.82 -15.28 1.16
N GLU A 356 14.47 -16.31 0.60
CA GLU A 356 14.22 -16.73 -0.80
C GLU A 356 12.79 -17.24 -1.00
N THR A 357 12.24 -17.97 -0.02
CA THR A 357 10.87 -18.50 -0.10
C THR A 357 9.83 -17.37 -0.07
N ILE A 358 10.03 -16.34 0.76
CA ILE A 358 9.13 -15.18 0.84
C ILE A 358 9.21 -14.34 -0.43
N GLU A 359 10.40 -14.17 -1.02
CA GLU A 359 10.55 -13.44 -2.28
C GLU A 359 9.93 -14.19 -3.47
N GLU A 360 10.03 -15.52 -3.51
CA GLU A 360 9.36 -16.35 -4.51
C GLU A 360 7.83 -16.39 -4.33
N GLU A 361 7.32 -16.42 -3.10
CA GLU A 361 5.88 -16.36 -2.82
C GLU A 361 5.29 -15.00 -3.19
N ALA A 362 5.99 -13.90 -2.89
CA ALA A 362 5.59 -12.55 -3.28
C ALA A 362 5.61 -12.35 -4.81
N LYS A 363 6.64 -12.89 -5.50
CA LYS A 363 6.70 -12.92 -6.98
C LYS A 363 5.58 -13.78 -7.56
N THR A 364 5.27 -14.92 -6.95
CA THR A 364 4.19 -15.82 -7.37
C THR A 364 2.81 -15.17 -7.17
N TYR A 365 2.62 -14.39 -6.12
CA TYR A 365 1.37 -13.66 -5.87
C TYR A 365 1.17 -12.51 -6.87
N MET A 366 2.24 -11.75 -7.16
CA MET A 366 2.26 -10.74 -8.23
C MET A 366 1.99 -11.36 -9.61
N TYR A 367 2.58 -12.51 -9.93
CA TYR A 367 2.36 -13.22 -11.19
C TYR A 367 0.96 -13.83 -11.30
N LYS A 368 0.39 -14.38 -10.22
CA LYS A 368 -0.98 -14.91 -10.21
C LYS A 368 -2.02 -13.80 -10.36
N SER A 369 -1.81 -12.64 -9.75
CA SER A 369 -2.64 -11.44 -9.97
C SER A 369 -2.61 -11.01 -11.43
N ALA A 370 -1.43 -10.99 -12.08
CA ALA A 370 -1.31 -10.64 -13.49
C ALA A 370 -1.88 -11.71 -14.46
N PHE A 371 -1.87 -12.99 -14.09
CA PHE A 371 -2.40 -14.09 -14.92
C PHE A 371 -3.92 -14.26 -14.84
N MET A 372 -4.54 -13.93 -13.70
CA MET A 372 -6.01 -13.91 -13.57
C MET A 372 -6.62 -12.87 -14.53
N ASP A 373 -5.98 -11.70 -14.66
CA ASP A 373 -6.37 -10.64 -15.61
C ASP A 373 -6.25 -11.05 -17.09
N GLU A 374 -5.30 -11.93 -17.43
CA GLU A 374 -5.08 -12.36 -18.82
C GLU A 374 -6.03 -13.50 -19.25
N LYS A 375 -6.50 -14.32 -18.29
CA LYS A 375 -7.44 -15.42 -18.55
C LYS A 375 -8.86 -14.90 -18.77
N GLU A 376 -9.30 -13.90 -18.01
CA GLU A 376 -10.57 -13.20 -18.23
C GLU A 376 -10.59 -12.45 -19.58
N HIS A 377 -9.44 -11.97 -20.05
CA HIS A 377 -9.35 -11.27 -21.33
C HIS A 377 -9.45 -12.19 -22.56
N LYS A 378 -9.19 -13.50 -22.41
CA LYS A 378 -9.27 -14.50 -23.49
C LYS A 378 -10.63 -15.20 -23.59
N GLU A 379 -11.33 -15.39 -22.46
CA GLU A 379 -12.65 -16.04 -22.47
C GLU A 379 -13.79 -15.11 -22.96
N GLY A 380 -13.59 -13.79 -22.97
CA GLY A 380 -14.57 -12.81 -23.45
C GLY A 380 -14.64 -12.57 -24.97
N ASN A 381 -13.88 -13.31 -25.80
CA ASN A 381 -13.73 -12.98 -27.24
C ASN A 381 -14.10 -14.12 -28.21
N GLU A 382 -14.68 -15.23 -27.75
CA GLU A 382 -15.04 -16.37 -28.61
C GLU A 382 -16.47 -16.36 -29.18
N ASP A 383 -17.36 -15.44 -28.77
CA ASP A 383 -18.79 -15.53 -29.11
C ASP A 383 -19.29 -14.49 -30.14
N LYS A 384 -18.56 -14.30 -31.23
CA LYS A 384 -19.06 -13.56 -32.42
C LYS A 384 -18.68 -14.27 -33.72
N ARG A 385 -19.43 -15.31 -34.08
CA ARG A 385 -19.57 -15.72 -35.49
C ARG A 385 -20.74 -14.96 -36.12
N PRO A 386 -20.55 -14.34 -37.29
CA PRO A 386 -21.65 -13.72 -38.03
C PRO A 386 -22.47 -14.81 -38.76
N GLU A 387 -23.80 -14.71 -38.66
CA GLU A 387 -24.75 -15.33 -39.59
C GLU A 387 -24.89 -14.50 -40.88
#